data_AF-A0A961R916-F1
#
_entry.id   AF-A0A961R916-F1
#
_cell.length_a   1.000
_cell.length_b   1.000
_cell.length_c   1.000
_cell.angle_alpha   90.00
_cell.angle_beta   90.00
_cell.angle_gamma   90.00
#
_symmetry.space_group_name_H-M   'P 1'
#
loop_
_entity.id
_entity.type
_entity.pdbx_description
1 polymer ?
#
loop_
_entity_poly.entity_id
_entity_poly.type
_entity_poly.pdbx_seq_one_letter_code
_entity_poly.pdbx_strand_id
1 'polypeptide(L)'
;MRPQSRCSSRKGKTLTTATHTKTAKAASKPDAGRSSGEHEALRTALASLEDSKAEDIVPIDIKGKSSLADYMVVASGRSHRHVAAVADHLIKAMKEAGFGNARVEGLSSADWVLI
;
A
#
# COMPACT_ATOMS: atom_id res chain seq x y z
N MET A 1 50.07 -38.95 -23.89
CA MET A 1 49.31 -38.74 -22.63
C MET A 1 49.12 -37.24 -22.39
N ARG A 2 47.88 -36.75 -22.26
CA ARG A 2 47.57 -35.36 -21.87
C ARG A 2 47.15 -35.34 -20.39
N PRO A 3 47.73 -34.50 -19.51
CA PRO A 3 47.34 -34.48 -18.11
C PRO A 3 46.03 -33.69 -17.92
N GLN A 4 45.09 -34.28 -17.21
CA GLN A 4 43.86 -33.62 -16.78
C GLN A 4 44.17 -32.58 -15.70
N SER A 5 43.90 -31.32 -15.99
CA SER A 5 43.94 -30.25 -15.00
C SER A 5 42.55 -30.09 -14.37
N ARG A 6 42.49 -30.40 -13.08
CA ARG A 6 41.33 -30.25 -12.19
C ARG A 6 40.86 -28.79 -12.17
N CYS A 7 39.59 -28.57 -12.51
CA CYS A 7 38.92 -27.29 -12.28
C CYS A 7 38.62 -27.16 -10.77
N SER A 8 39.33 -26.28 -10.08
CA SER A 8 39.10 -25.98 -8.66
C SER A 8 37.96 -24.97 -8.50
N SER A 9 36.83 -25.44 -7.97
CA SER A 9 35.76 -24.59 -7.43
C SER A 9 36.29 -23.69 -6.31
N ARG A 10 36.05 -22.38 -6.41
CA ARG A 10 36.24 -21.46 -5.27
C ARG A 10 35.24 -20.30 -5.28
N LYS A 11 34.38 -20.37 -4.26
CA LYS A 11 33.82 -19.29 -3.42
C LYS A 11 32.93 -18.21 -4.04
N GLY A 12 31.64 -18.35 -3.77
CA GLY A 12 30.85 -17.45 -2.91
C GLY A 12 30.98 -15.95 -3.17
N LYS A 13 30.04 -15.42 -3.95
CA LYS A 13 29.81 -13.98 -4.10
C LYS A 13 28.66 -13.58 -3.16
N THR A 14 28.99 -13.05 -1.98
CA THR A 14 28.01 -12.42 -1.10
C THR A 14 27.53 -11.13 -1.76
N LEU A 15 26.26 -11.09 -2.12
CA LEU A 15 25.60 -9.88 -2.60
C LEU A 15 25.23 -9.02 -1.40
N THR A 16 26.07 -8.02 -1.13
CA THR A 16 25.73 -6.86 -0.31
C THR A 16 24.80 -5.98 -1.13
N THR A 17 23.53 -5.85 -0.73
CA THR A 17 22.66 -4.79 -1.25
C THR A 17 22.58 -3.68 -0.22
N ALA A 18 23.34 -2.63 -0.51
CA ALA A 18 23.28 -1.35 0.17
C ALA A 18 21.94 -0.64 -0.10
N THR A 19 21.51 0.08 0.92
CA THR A 19 20.40 1.02 1.03
C THR A 19 20.21 1.90 -0.21
N HIS A 20 18.98 1.95 -0.73
CA HIS A 20 18.49 3.09 -1.51
C HIS A 20 17.36 3.77 -0.74
N THR A 21 17.73 4.86 -0.08
CA THR A 21 16.84 5.94 0.33
C THR A 21 16.12 6.48 -0.91
N LYS A 22 14.78 6.47 -0.91
CA LYS A 22 14.00 7.37 -1.76
C LYS A 22 12.77 7.86 -1.02
N THR A 23 13.00 8.93 -0.26
CA THR A 23 11.97 9.90 0.10
C THR A 23 11.23 10.34 -1.16
N ALA A 24 9.96 9.96 -1.29
CA ALA A 24 9.02 10.59 -2.19
C ALA A 24 7.98 11.34 -1.35
N LYS A 25 8.44 12.45 -0.77
CA LYS A 25 7.57 13.51 -0.27
C LYS A 25 6.93 14.18 -1.50
N ALA A 26 5.71 13.79 -1.83
CA ALA A 26 4.84 14.54 -2.72
C ALA A 26 3.61 14.96 -1.92
N ALA A 27 3.76 16.07 -1.21
CA ALA A 27 2.65 16.79 -0.62
C ALA A 27 1.73 17.28 -1.74
N SER A 28 0.55 16.68 -1.84
CA SER A 28 -0.56 17.25 -2.59
C SER A 28 -1.46 17.94 -1.57
N LYS A 29 -1.48 19.28 -1.61
CA LYS A 29 -2.37 20.12 -0.77
C LYS A 29 -3.81 19.60 -0.86
N PRO A 30 -4.58 19.51 0.24
CA PRO A 30 -6.03 19.43 0.10
C PRO A 30 -6.55 20.83 -0.21
N ASP A 31 -7.17 20.95 -1.38
CA ASP A 31 -7.96 22.11 -1.81
C ASP A 31 -9.10 22.32 -0.81
N ALA A 32 -9.03 23.40 -0.05
CA ALA A 32 -10.04 23.80 0.90
C ALA A 32 -11.24 24.38 0.14
N GLY A 33 -12.19 23.55 -0.30
CA GLY A 33 -13.36 24.12 -0.96
C GLY A 33 -14.51 23.25 -1.46
N ARG A 34 -14.48 21.91 -1.46
CA ARG A 34 -15.55 21.19 -2.20
C ARG A 34 -16.05 19.89 -1.57
N SER A 35 -17.32 19.97 -1.16
CA SER A 35 -18.31 18.93 -0.87
C SER A 35 -18.05 17.99 0.32
N SER A 36 -18.94 18.08 1.31
CA SER A 36 -18.84 17.39 2.60
C SER A 36 -18.84 15.87 2.50
N GLY A 37 -19.41 15.29 1.42
CA GLY A 37 -19.56 13.83 1.26
C GLY A 37 -18.37 13.14 0.57
N GLU A 38 -17.72 13.78 -0.42
CA GLU A 38 -16.54 13.21 -1.11
C GLU A 38 -15.35 13.06 -0.13
N HIS A 39 -15.24 13.97 0.82
CA HIS A 39 -14.23 13.93 1.86
C HIS A 39 -14.57 12.97 3.00
N GLU A 40 -15.82 12.56 3.16
CA GLU A 40 -16.23 11.71 4.28
C GLU A 40 -15.68 10.29 4.12
N ALA A 41 -15.77 9.71 2.93
CA ALA A 41 -15.17 8.40 2.63
C ALA A 41 -13.64 8.42 2.82
N LEU A 42 -12.98 9.47 2.34
CA LEU A 42 -11.54 9.65 2.51
C LEU A 42 -11.15 9.77 3.99
N ARG A 43 -11.89 10.56 4.77
CA ARG A 43 -11.65 10.74 6.21
C ARG A 43 -11.84 9.44 6.97
N THR A 44 -12.90 8.70 6.69
CA THR A 44 -13.15 7.39 7.30
C THR A 44 -12.04 6.40 6.94
N ALA A 45 -11.59 6.37 5.69
CA ALA A 45 -10.50 5.51 5.26
C ALA A 45 -9.19 5.87 5.98
N LEU A 46 -8.83 7.16 6.05
CA LEU A 46 -7.65 7.62 6.76
C LEU A 46 -7.71 7.29 8.26
N ALA A 47 -8.83 7.56 8.92
CA ALA A 47 -9.02 7.23 10.33
C ALA A 47 -8.87 5.72 10.59
N SER A 48 -9.49 4.87 9.77
CA SER A 48 -9.39 3.41 9.91
C SER A 48 -7.97 2.89 9.68
N LEU A 49 -7.22 3.47 8.74
CA LEU A 49 -5.82 3.15 8.50
C LEU A 49 -4.91 3.59 9.66
N GLU A 50 -5.18 4.75 10.27
CA GLU A 50 -4.47 5.24 11.46
C GLU A 50 -4.75 4.40 12.71
N ASP A 51 -5.99 3.98 12.91
CA ASP A 51 -6.41 3.09 13.99
C ASP A 51 -5.73 1.73 13.86
N SER A 52 -5.64 1.22 12.63
CA SER A 52 -4.98 -0.05 12.31
C SER A 52 -3.45 0.05 12.32
N LYS A 53 -2.86 1.23 12.57
CA LYS A 53 -1.41 1.47 12.58
C LYS A 53 -0.70 1.06 11.29
N ALA A 54 -1.36 1.31 10.15
CA ALA A 54 -0.78 1.17 8.82
C ALA A 54 0.40 2.14 8.64
N GLU A 55 1.37 1.75 7.83
CA GLU A 55 2.57 2.53 7.52
C GLU A 55 2.45 3.19 6.15
N ASP A 56 3.21 4.26 5.91
CA ASP A 56 3.28 4.95 4.62
C ASP A 56 1.91 5.28 4.01
N ILE A 57 0.99 5.81 4.82
CA ILE A 57 -0.34 6.23 4.36
C ILE A 57 -0.18 7.49 3.50
N VAL A 58 -0.41 7.34 2.19
CA VAL A 58 -0.31 8.43 1.21
C VAL A 58 -1.65 8.61 0.50
N PRO A 59 -2.40 9.68 0.80
CA PRO A 59 -3.55 10.08 0.01
C PRO A 59 -3.10 10.79 -1.27
N ILE A 60 -3.63 10.34 -2.40
CA ILE A 60 -3.32 10.84 -3.73
C ILE A 60 -4.62 11.35 -4.35
N ASP A 61 -4.64 12.64 -4.68
CA ASP A 61 -5.70 13.24 -5.47
C ASP A 61 -5.47 12.97 -6.97
N ILE A 62 -6.37 12.18 -7.56
CA ILE A 62 -6.37 11.81 -8.97
C ILE A 62 -7.52 12.46 -9.75
N LYS A 63 -8.27 13.37 -9.11
CA LYS A 63 -9.32 14.15 -9.75
C LYS A 63 -8.77 14.92 -10.94
N GLY A 64 -9.38 14.71 -12.12
CA GLY A 64 -8.95 15.32 -13.36
C GLY A 64 -7.72 14.68 -14.05
N LYS A 65 -7.09 13.67 -13.44
CA LYS A 65 -6.04 12.84 -14.10
C LYS A 65 -6.60 11.53 -14.63
N SER A 66 -7.61 10.97 -13.94
CA SER A 66 -8.30 9.75 -14.32
C SER A 66 -9.79 9.89 -14.04
N SER A 67 -10.63 9.25 -14.84
CA SER A 67 -12.07 9.15 -14.62
C SER A 67 -12.45 7.96 -13.73
N LEU A 68 -11.47 7.21 -13.21
CA LEU A 68 -11.71 6.03 -12.38
C LEU A 68 -12.21 6.39 -10.98
N ALA A 69 -11.60 7.38 -10.33
CA ALA A 69 -11.93 7.82 -8.99
C ALA A 69 -11.39 9.24 -8.74
N ASP A 70 -11.86 9.89 -7.67
CA ASP A 70 -11.39 11.20 -7.23
C ASP A 70 -10.13 11.10 -6.35
N TYR A 71 -10.12 10.13 -5.42
CA TYR A 71 -9.03 9.92 -4.48
C TYR A 71 -8.56 8.47 -4.50
N MET A 72 -7.26 8.29 -4.32
CA MET A 72 -6.63 6.99 -4.13
C MET A 72 -5.76 7.05 -2.87
N VAL A 73 -5.89 6.08 -1.98
CA VAL A 73 -5.06 5.99 -0.78
C VAL A 73 -4.18 4.76 -0.90
N VAL A 74 -2.88 4.94 -0.73
CA VAL A 74 -1.92 3.83 -0.67
C VAL A 74 -1.41 3.73 0.75
N ALA A 75 -1.40 2.53 1.31
CA ALA A 75 -0.86 2.25 2.63
C ALA A 75 -0.08 0.93 2.60
N SER A 76 0.91 0.81 3.47
CA SER A 76 1.78 -0.36 3.61
C SER A 76 1.54 -1.05 4.95
N GLY A 77 1.71 -2.37 4.97
CA GLY A 77 1.63 -3.18 6.18
C GLY A 77 2.96 -3.89 6.47
N ARG A 78 3.27 -4.04 7.77
CA ARG A 78 4.52 -4.69 8.25
C ARG A 78 4.61 -6.20 7.99
N SER A 79 3.48 -6.87 7.74
CA SER A 79 3.41 -8.31 7.48
C SER A 79 2.11 -8.68 6.76
N HIS A 80 2.04 -9.85 6.14
CA HIS A 80 0.81 -10.33 5.45
C HIS A 80 -0.40 -10.34 6.40
N ARG A 81 -0.21 -10.81 7.65
CA ARG A 81 -1.28 -10.78 8.65
C ARG A 81 -1.71 -9.37 9.00
N HIS A 82 -0.76 -8.43 9.06
CA HIS A 82 -1.06 -7.02 9.32
C HIS A 82 -1.84 -6.41 8.15
N VAL A 83 -1.44 -6.67 6.90
CA VAL A 83 -2.15 -6.21 5.70
C VAL A 83 -3.60 -6.74 5.68
N ALA A 84 -3.80 -8.03 5.94
CA ALA A 84 -5.14 -8.62 6.00
C ALA A 84 -6.00 -7.98 7.10
N ALA A 85 -5.45 -7.80 8.30
CA ALA A 85 -6.18 -7.18 9.41
C ALA A 85 -6.55 -5.71 9.14
N VAL A 86 -5.64 -4.94 8.54
CA VAL A 86 -5.90 -3.54 8.13
C VAL A 86 -7.02 -3.49 7.09
N ALA A 87 -6.98 -4.38 6.09
CA ALA A 87 -8.02 -4.46 5.07
C ALA A 87 -9.39 -4.82 5.67
N ASP A 88 -9.46 -5.83 6.53
CA ASP A 88 -10.70 -6.23 7.21
C ASP A 88 -11.27 -5.09 8.07
N HIS A 89 -10.41 -4.39 8.80
CA HIS A 89 -10.80 -3.24 9.62
C HIS A 89 -11.34 -2.10 8.76
N LEU A 90 -10.70 -1.81 7.62
CA LEU A 90 -11.15 -0.79 6.68
C LEU A 90 -12.51 -1.15 6.07
N ILE A 91 -12.71 -2.39 5.63
CA ILE A 91 -13.99 -2.87 5.10
C ILE A 91 -15.11 -2.73 6.14
N LYS A 92 -14.81 -3.03 7.40
CA LYS A 92 -15.76 -2.89 8.50
C LYS A 92 -16.12 -1.42 8.76
N ALA A 93 -15.11 -0.54 8.85
CA ALA A 93 -15.31 0.89 9.04
C ALA A 93 -16.12 1.53 7.90
N MET A 94 -15.86 1.13 6.64
CA MET A 94 -16.60 1.62 5.47
C MET A 94 -18.06 1.18 5.48
N LYS A 95 -18.35 -0.05 5.93
CA LYS A 95 -19.73 -0.53 6.13
C LYS A 95 -20.45 0.22 7.24
N GLU A 96 -19.78 0.46 8.36
CA GLU A 96 -20.34 1.21 9.51
C GLU A 96 -20.63 2.67 9.15
N ALA A 97 -19.79 3.28 8.31
CA ALA A 97 -20.01 4.63 7.79
C ALA A 97 -21.06 4.71 6.67
N GLY A 98 -21.69 3.60 6.28
CA GLY A 98 -22.79 3.59 5.32
C GLY A 98 -22.37 3.61 3.85
N PHE A 99 -21.08 3.44 3.53
CA PHE A 99 -20.57 3.40 2.14
C PHE A 99 -20.82 2.04 1.44
N GLY A 100 -21.42 1.07 2.14
CA GLY A 100 -21.84 -0.21 1.57
C GLY A 100 -20.72 -1.25 1.45
N ASN A 101 -20.92 -2.22 0.56
CA ASN A 101 -19.97 -3.32 0.33
C ASN A 101 -18.95 -2.94 -0.75
N ALA A 102 -17.75 -2.54 -0.34
CA ALA A 102 -16.62 -2.37 -1.26
C ALA A 102 -16.19 -3.72 -1.87
N ARG A 103 -15.66 -3.67 -3.11
CA ARG A 103 -15.18 -4.85 -3.82
C ARG A 103 -13.73 -5.09 -3.44
N VAL A 104 -13.47 -6.25 -2.84
CA VAL A 104 -12.16 -6.55 -2.28
C VAL A 104 -11.45 -7.59 -3.14
N GLU A 105 -10.21 -7.31 -3.53
CA GLU A 105 -9.33 -8.23 -4.25
C GLU A 105 -8.05 -8.48 -3.44
N GLY A 106 -7.46 -9.68 -3.57
CA GLY A 106 -6.17 -10.01 -2.95
C GLY A 106 -6.17 -10.36 -1.46
N LEU A 107 -7.33 -10.31 -0.78
CA LEU A 107 -7.45 -10.62 0.66
C LEU A 107 -6.94 -12.02 1.04
N SER A 108 -7.04 -13.00 0.13
CA SER A 108 -6.65 -14.39 0.40
C SER A 108 -5.14 -14.61 0.48
N SER A 109 -4.35 -13.87 -0.30
CA SER A 109 -2.89 -13.96 -0.28
C SER A 109 -2.26 -12.90 0.63
N ALA A 110 -2.94 -11.76 0.80
CA ALA A 110 -2.51 -10.62 1.61
C ALA A 110 -1.11 -10.06 1.24
N ASP A 111 -0.65 -10.35 0.02
CA ASP A 111 0.52 -9.70 -0.60
C ASP A 111 0.19 -8.27 -1.01
N TRP A 112 -1.01 -8.08 -1.56
CA TRP A 112 -1.59 -6.81 -1.94
C TRP A 112 -3.11 -6.93 -1.75
N VAL A 113 -3.74 -5.83 -1.34
CA VAL A 113 -5.20 -5.79 -1.17
C VAL A 113 -5.70 -4.52 -1.84
N LEU A 114 -6.73 -4.67 -2.67
CA LEU A 114 -7.44 -3.57 -3.30
C LEU A 114 -8.88 -3.57 -2.76
N ILE A 115 -9.37 -2.40 -2.37
CA ILE A 115 -10.70 -2.18 -1.79
C ILE A 115 -11.40 -1.07 -2.59
#